data_AF-A0A7R7A6H6-F1
#
_entry.id   AF-A0A7R7A6H6-F1
#
_cell.length_a   1.000
_cell.length_b   1.000
_cell.length_c   1.000
_cell.angle_alpha   90.00
_cell.angle_beta   90.00
_cell.angle_gamma   90.00
#
_symmetry.space_group_name_H-M   'P 1'
#
loop_
_entity.id
_entity.type
_entity.pdbx_description
1 polymer ?
#
loop_
_entity_poly.entity_id
_entity_poly.type
_entity_poly.pdbx_seq_one_letter_code
_entity_poly.pdbx_strand_id
1 'polypeptide(L)'
;MKKFVAIVLSCVLATSIFAASSKKPQSFEKVKKAKIAKLQVKLETIQKRISCIKKSKNSKDIKVCEKRYPLVKRSKSKKHKKSKK
;
A
#
# COMPACT_ATOMS: atom_id res chain seq x y z
N MET A 1 30.86 37.66 -23.41
CA MET A 1 29.67 37.92 -22.57
C MET A 1 28.35 37.35 -23.11
N LYS A 2 28.19 37.07 -24.42
CA LYS A 2 26.94 36.49 -24.99
C LYS A 2 26.60 35.06 -24.53
N LYS A 3 27.58 34.25 -24.16
CA LYS A 3 27.37 32.84 -23.76
C LYS A 3 26.77 32.66 -22.35
N PHE A 4 26.99 33.63 -21.45
CA PHE A 4 26.44 33.56 -20.09
C PHE A 4 24.94 33.86 -20.03
N VAL A 5 24.44 34.73 -20.92
CA VAL A 5 23.01 35.07 -20.97
C VAL A 5 22.16 33.87 -21.43
N ALA A 6 22.66 33.08 -22.38
CA ALA A 6 21.96 31.90 -22.87
C ALA A 6 21.81 30.80 -21.80
N ILE A 7 22.83 30.62 -20.95
CA ILE A 7 22.82 29.60 -19.89
C ILE A 7 21.78 29.95 -18.81
N VAL A 8 21.72 31.23 -18.42
CA VAL A 8 20.74 31.71 -17.43
C VAL A 8 19.31 31.62 -17.99
N LEU A 9 19.10 31.94 -19.27
CA LEU A 9 17.77 31.79 -19.90
C LEU A 9 17.31 30.32 -19.98
N SER A 10 18.23 29.39 -20.25
CA SER A 10 17.91 27.96 -20.31
C SER A 10 17.60 27.31 -18.96
N CYS A 11 18.10 27.86 -17.84
CA CYS A 11 17.75 27.36 -16.51
C CYS A 11 16.32 27.72 -16.10
N VAL A 12 15.80 28.90 -16.50
CA VAL A 12 14.45 29.36 -16.12
C VAL A 12 13.36 28.55 -16.82
N LEU A 13 13.60 28.11 -18.05
CA LEU A 13 12.66 27.28 -18.83
C LEU A 13 12.60 25.82 -18.36
N ALA A 14 13.66 25.28 -17.73
CA ALA A 14 13.66 23.92 -17.21
C ALA A 14 12.86 23.77 -15.89
N THR A 15 12.72 24.85 -15.12
CA THR A 15 11.98 24.83 -13.84
C THR A 15 10.46 24.83 -13.97
N SER A 16 9.89 25.20 -15.12
CA SER A 16 8.43 25.28 -15.29
C SER A 16 7.76 23.93 -15.58
N ILE A 17 8.50 22.91 -16.01
CA ILE A 17 7.92 21.58 -16.33
C ILE A 17 7.76 20.72 -15.05
N PHE A 18 8.57 20.95 -14.01
CA PHE A 18 8.47 20.18 -12.76
C PHE A 18 7.31 20.63 -11.84
N ALA A 19 6.77 21.84 -12.03
CA ALA A 19 5.63 22.34 -11.26
C ALA A 19 4.25 21.80 -11.74
N ALA A 20 4.18 21.22 -12.95
CA ALA A 20 2.96 20.62 -13.48
C ALA A 20 2.69 19.20 -12.93
N SER A 21 3.66 18.57 -12.27
CA SER A 21 3.43 17.31 -11.53
C SER A 21 3.20 17.57 -10.04
N SER A 22 2.32 18.52 -9.73
CA SER A 22 1.74 18.65 -8.39
C SER A 22 0.76 17.50 -8.17
N LYS A 23 1.28 16.30 -7.85
CA LYS A 23 0.54 15.39 -6.96
C LYS A 23 0.30 16.19 -5.69
N LYS A 24 -0.87 16.83 -5.62
CA LYS A 24 -1.33 17.60 -4.46
C LYS A 24 -0.91 16.81 -3.21
N PRO A 25 -0.20 17.41 -2.25
CA PRO A 25 0.11 16.71 -1.02
C PRO A 25 -1.22 16.18 -0.49
N GLN A 26 -1.38 14.85 -0.45
CA GLN A 26 -2.54 14.26 0.22
C GLN A 26 -2.53 14.89 1.61
N SER A 27 -3.56 15.67 1.94
CA SER A 27 -3.58 16.39 3.20
C SER A 27 -3.27 15.41 4.32
N PHE A 28 -2.37 15.80 5.23
CA PHE A 28 -1.91 14.93 6.34
C PHE A 28 -3.10 14.29 7.08
N GLU A 29 -4.21 15.02 7.17
CA GLU A 29 -5.47 14.56 7.73
C GLU A 29 -6.09 13.37 6.97
N LYS A 30 -6.09 13.40 5.63
CA LYS A 30 -6.55 12.27 4.79
C LYS A 30 -5.65 11.05 4.97
N VAL A 31 -4.34 11.26 5.08
CA VAL A 31 -3.38 10.16 5.36
C VAL A 31 -3.61 9.58 6.75
N LYS A 32 -3.85 10.41 7.77
CA LYS A 32 -4.18 9.99 9.13
C LYS A 32 -5.48 9.19 9.17
N LYS A 33 -6.56 9.70 8.57
CA LYS A 33 -7.85 9.00 8.44
C LYS A 33 -7.70 7.65 7.73
N ALA A 34 -6.95 7.59 6.63
CA ALA A 34 -6.70 6.34 5.91
C ALA A 34 -5.89 5.33 6.74
N LYS A 35 -4.90 5.79 7.52
CA LYS A 35 -4.15 4.91 8.44
C LYS A 35 -5.04 4.38 9.56
N ILE A 36 -5.87 5.22 10.17
CA ILE A 36 -6.83 4.82 11.22
C ILE A 36 -7.83 3.80 10.67
N ALA A 37 -8.42 4.06 9.51
CA ALA A 37 -9.36 3.14 8.86
C ALA A 37 -8.71 1.77 8.59
N LYS A 38 -7.45 1.74 8.10
CA LYS A 38 -6.70 0.49 7.92
C LYS A 38 -6.49 -0.27 9.24
N LEU A 39 -6.23 0.44 10.35
CA LEU A 39 -6.07 -0.18 11.66
C LEU A 39 -7.40 -0.70 12.22
N GLN A 40 -8.49 0.03 12.03
CA GLN A 40 -9.83 -0.41 12.43
C GLN A 40 -10.24 -1.70 11.72
N VAL A 41 -10.04 -1.79 10.40
CA VAL A 41 -10.31 -3.02 9.63
C VAL A 41 -9.46 -4.20 10.13
N LYS A 42 -8.20 -3.96 10.50
CA LYS A 42 -7.33 -4.99 11.10
C LYS A 42 -7.85 -5.45 12.46
N LEU A 43 -8.26 -4.53 13.32
CA LEU A 43 -8.84 -4.86 14.63
C LEU A 43 -10.11 -5.70 14.49
N GLU A 44 -11.01 -5.32 13.59
CA GLU A 44 -12.25 -6.08 13.34
C GLU A 44 -11.94 -7.49 12.83
N THR A 45 -10.94 -7.63 11.94
CA THR A 45 -10.50 -8.93 11.43
C THR A 45 -9.90 -9.79 12.54
N ILE A 46 -9.10 -9.20 13.44
CA ILE A 46 -8.54 -9.87 14.61
C ILE A 46 -9.65 -10.34 15.54
N GLN A 47 -10.62 -9.49 15.85
CA GLN A 47 -11.75 -9.84 16.71
C GLN A 47 -12.57 -11.01 16.14
N LYS A 48 -12.87 -11.00 14.83
CA LYS A 48 -13.54 -12.11 14.14
C LYS A 48 -12.71 -13.39 14.19
N ARG A 49 -11.39 -13.31 14.01
CA ARG A 49 -10.49 -14.47 14.11
C ARG A 49 -10.45 -15.04 15.53
N ILE A 50 -10.33 -14.20 16.55
CA ILE A 50 -10.34 -14.62 17.96
C ILE A 50 -11.67 -15.28 18.30
N SER A 51 -12.80 -14.70 17.89
CA SER A 51 -14.13 -15.28 18.12
C SER A 51 -14.27 -16.66 17.45
N CYS A 52 -13.75 -16.82 16.23
CA CYS A 52 -13.74 -18.08 15.52
C CYS A 52 -12.89 -19.14 16.26
N ILE A 53 -11.68 -18.77 16.69
CA ILE A 53 -10.77 -19.66 17.43
C ILE A 53 -11.37 -20.05 18.79
N LYS A 54 -11.98 -19.11 19.52
CA LYS A 54 -12.65 -19.40 20.81
C LYS A 54 -13.78 -20.43 20.68
N LYS A 55 -14.47 -20.46 19.53
CA LYS A 55 -15.54 -21.43 19.24
C LYS A 55 -15.00 -22.76 18.68
N SER A 56 -13.73 -22.79 18.29
CA SER A 56 -13.10 -23.97 17.68
C SER A 56 -12.78 -25.00 18.76
N LYS A 57 -13.11 -26.26 18.51
CA LYS A 57 -12.81 -27.38 19.43
C LYS A 57 -11.53 -28.13 19.06
N ASN A 58 -11.10 -28.01 17.80
CA ASN A 58 -9.98 -28.78 17.25
C ASN A 58 -8.97 -27.89 16.49
N SER A 59 -7.73 -28.38 16.40
CA SER A 59 -6.65 -27.71 15.67
C SER A 59 -6.93 -27.53 14.17
N LYS A 60 -7.75 -28.40 13.57
CA LYS A 60 -8.22 -28.28 12.18
C LYS A 60 -9.09 -27.04 11.99
N ASP A 61 -9.99 -26.77 12.93
CA ASP A 61 -10.92 -25.63 12.89
C ASP A 61 -10.17 -24.32 13.08
N ILE A 62 -9.17 -24.31 13.97
CA ILE A 62 -8.26 -23.17 14.14
C ILE A 62 -7.64 -22.82 12.79
N LYS A 63 -7.04 -23.79 12.08
CA LYS A 63 -6.45 -23.55 10.74
C LYS A 63 -7.48 -23.01 9.75
N VAL A 64 -8.73 -23.49 9.77
CA VAL A 64 -9.80 -22.94 8.92
C VAL A 64 -10.11 -21.48 9.27
N CYS A 65 -10.20 -21.13 10.55
CA CYS A 65 -10.37 -19.74 11.02
C CYS A 65 -9.22 -18.84 10.54
N GLU A 66 -7.97 -19.32 10.57
CA GLU A 66 -6.81 -18.55 10.06
C GLU A 66 -6.86 -18.31 8.55
N LYS A 67 -7.36 -19.30 7.79
CA LYS A 67 -7.55 -19.15 6.34
C LYS A 67 -8.71 -18.20 6.02
N ARG A 68 -9.79 -18.23 6.81
CA ARG A 68 -11.01 -17.41 6.62
C ARG A 68 -10.81 -15.94 7.01
N TYR A 69 -10.02 -15.69 8.06
CA TYR A 69 -9.69 -14.34 8.55
C TYR A 69 -8.18 -14.09 8.54
N PRO A 70 -7.55 -13.97 7.34
CA PRO A 70 -6.12 -13.78 7.24
C PRO A 70 -5.72 -12.35 7.69
N LEU A 71 -4.72 -12.24 8.56
CA LEU A 71 -4.23 -10.95 9.07
C LEU A 71 -3.43 -10.15 8.04
N VAL A 72 -2.96 -10.83 7.00
CA VAL A 72 -2.26 -10.25 5.87
C VAL A 72 -2.84 -10.89 4.61
N LYS A 73 -3.04 -10.07 3.56
CA LYS A 73 -3.45 -10.59 2.25
C LYS A 73 -2.46 -11.67 1.86
N ARG A 74 -2.96 -12.90 1.66
CA ARG A 74 -2.15 -13.95 1.06
C ARG A 74 -1.85 -13.53 -0.36
N SER A 75 -0.61 -13.10 -0.60
CA SER A 75 -0.07 -12.97 -1.94
C SER A 75 -0.25 -14.34 -2.60
N LYS A 76 -1.15 -14.44 -3.58
CA LYS A 76 -1.18 -15.63 -4.43
C LYS A 76 0.21 -15.68 -5.08
N SER A 77 1.02 -16.68 -4.75
CA SER A 77 2.29 -16.85 -5.45
C SER A 77 1.94 -17.06 -6.92
N LYS A 78 2.38 -16.12 -7.77
CA LYS A 78 2.30 -16.35 -9.21
C LYS A 78 3.23 -17.52 -9.47
N LYS A 79 2.68 -18.69 -9.81
CA LYS A 79 3.48 -19.79 -10.35
C LYS A 79 4.22 -19.25 -11.57
N HIS A 80 5.53 -19.05 -11.45
CA HIS A 80 6.38 -18.85 -12.60
C HIS A 80 6.28 -20.13 -13.44
N LYS A 81 5.60 -20.07 -14.58
CA LYS A 81 5.70 -21.11 -15.61
C LYS A 81 7.17 -21.11 -16.06
N LYS A 82 7.92 -22.12 -15.64
CA LYS A 82 9.26 -22.42 -16.15
C LYS A 82 9.08 -22.80 -17.62
N SER A 83 9.25 -21.85 -18.52
CA SER A 83 9.36 -22.12 -19.96
C SER A 83 10.65 -22.91 -20.17
N LYS A 84 10.56 -24.23 -20.35
CA LYS A 84 11.67 -25.03 -20.86
C LYS A 84 11.81 -24.68 -22.34
N LYS A 85 12.97 -24.15 -22.72
CA LYS A 85 13.42 -24.03 -24.10
C LYS A 85 14.48 -25.10 -24.31
#